data_AF-A0A1Y0RLU4-F1
#
_entry.id   AF-A0A1Y0RLU4-F1
#
_cell.length_a   1.000
_cell.length_b   1.000
_cell.length_c   1.000
_cell.angle_alpha   90.00
_cell.angle_beta   90.00
_cell.angle_gamma   90.00
#
_symmetry.space_group_name_H-M   'P 1'
#
loop_
_entity.id
_entity.type
_entity.pdbx_description
1 polymer ?
#
loop_
_entity_poly.entity_id
_entity_poly.type
_entity_poly.pdbx_seq_one_letter_code
_entity_poly.pdbx_strand_id
1 'polypeptide(L)'
;MPKITQQRQIASQAVCNDEKLLAAFEEIKLLREQVEFLSELIESQNLHLHHKQHQLQELEQELKATNKELSELVTLECSPQSTFFQAKEIAKTILKSKKSVNKSVAELLTVIYGQQVKPEELQKINRVKTSVWSR
;
A
#
# COMPACT_ATOMS: atom_id res chain seq x y z
N MET A 1 25.74 -4.87 -86.51
CA MET A 1 24.83 -5.63 -85.63
C MET A 1 24.95 -5.34 -84.10
N PRO A 2 25.41 -4.17 -83.57
CA PRO A 2 25.48 -3.95 -82.10
C PRO A 2 24.23 -3.32 -81.45
N LYS A 3 23.35 -2.66 -82.22
CA LYS A 3 22.22 -1.87 -81.67
C LYS A 3 21.14 -2.72 -80.97
N ILE A 4 20.90 -3.95 -81.45
CA ILE A 4 19.86 -4.84 -80.91
C ILE A 4 20.24 -5.38 -79.53
N THR A 5 21.53 -5.68 -79.32
CA THR A 5 22.05 -6.18 -78.03
C THR A 5 21.98 -5.10 -76.95
N GLN A 6 22.29 -3.86 -77.32
CA GLN A 6 22.25 -2.71 -76.40
C GLN A 6 20.81 -2.35 -76.00
N GLN A 7 19.85 -2.42 -76.94
CA GLN A 7 18.43 -2.23 -76.63
C GLN A 7 17.87 -3.32 -75.70
N ARG A 8 18.28 -4.59 -75.88
CA ARG A 8 17.88 -5.67 -74.97
C ARG A 8 18.43 -5.50 -73.56
N GLN A 9 19.68 -5.07 -73.42
CA GLN A 9 20.27 -4.78 -72.10
C GLN A 9 19.55 -3.64 -71.37
N ILE A 10 19.26 -2.54 -72.06
CA ILE A 10 18.54 -1.40 -71.47
C ILE A 10 17.13 -1.81 -71.04
N ALA A 11 16.41 -2.59 -71.86
CA ALA A 11 15.09 -3.09 -71.51
C ALA A 11 15.14 -4.03 -70.29
N SER A 12 16.10 -4.97 -70.22
CA SER A 12 16.26 -5.85 -69.06
C SER A 12 16.62 -5.10 -67.78
N GLN A 13 17.39 -4.02 -67.89
CA GLN A 13 17.81 -3.22 -66.74
C GLN A 13 16.69 -2.29 -66.26
N ALA A 14 15.87 -1.76 -67.16
CA ALA A 14 14.65 -1.01 -66.81
C ALA A 14 13.64 -1.90 -66.08
N VAL A 15 13.38 -3.10 -66.57
CA VAL A 15 12.47 -4.07 -65.92
C VAL A 15 12.98 -4.48 -64.52
N CYS A 16 14.28 -4.75 -64.37
CA CYS A 16 14.88 -5.06 -63.07
C CYS A 16 14.80 -3.90 -62.07
N ASN A 17 14.82 -2.65 -62.55
CA ASN A 17 14.65 -1.46 -61.70
C ASN A 17 13.19 -1.25 -61.30
N ASP A 18 12.24 -1.53 -62.18
CA ASP A 18 10.80 -1.44 -61.89
C ASP A 18 10.35 -2.49 -60.86
N GLU A 19 10.86 -3.72 -60.93
CA GLU A 19 10.59 -4.77 -59.93
C GLU A 19 11.12 -4.38 -58.53
N LYS A 20 12.32 -3.80 -58.45
CA LYS A 20 12.88 -3.30 -57.19
C LYS A 20 12.08 -2.14 -56.62
N LEU A 21 11.59 -1.25 -57.49
CA LEU A 21 10.75 -0.14 -57.08
C LEU A 21 9.40 -0.62 -56.55
N LEU A 22 8.80 -1.62 -57.20
CA LEU A 22 7.56 -2.24 -56.75
C LEU A 22 7.73 -2.91 -55.38
N ALA A 23 8.80 -3.69 -55.20
CA ALA A 23 9.12 -4.31 -53.92
C ALA A 23 9.32 -3.27 -52.80
N ALA A 24 9.99 -2.14 -53.10
CA ALA A 24 10.16 -1.05 -52.14
C ALA A 24 8.81 -0.39 -51.78
N PHE A 25 7.88 -0.25 -52.72
CA PHE A 25 6.54 0.27 -52.42
C PHE A 25 5.72 -0.68 -51.54
N GLU A 26 5.82 -1.99 -51.77
CA GLU A 26 5.17 -3.00 -50.92
C GLU A 26 5.75 -3.00 -49.50
N GLU A 27 7.07 -2.87 -49.37
CA GLU A 27 7.74 -2.76 -48.06
C GLU A 27 7.32 -1.48 -47.33
N ILE A 28 7.29 -0.33 -48.01
CA ILE A 28 6.83 0.94 -47.43
C ILE A 28 5.37 0.82 -46.96
N LYS A 29 4.51 0.16 -47.74
CA LYS A 29 3.12 -0.05 -47.37
C LYS A 29 3.02 -0.91 -46.10
N LEU A 30 3.73 -2.02 -46.04
CA LEU A 30 3.77 -2.90 -44.87
C LEU A 30 4.27 -2.15 -43.62
N LEU A 31 5.34 -1.37 -43.76
CA LEU A 31 5.88 -0.57 -42.66
C LEU A 31 4.87 0.48 -42.16
N ARG A 32 4.10 1.10 -43.05
CA ARG A 32 3.04 2.04 -42.65
C ARG A 32 1.95 1.35 -41.86
N GLU A 33 1.47 0.19 -42.31
CA GLU A 33 0.47 -0.61 -41.59
C GLU A 33 0.98 -1.03 -40.21
N GLN A 34 2.25 -1.43 -40.09
CA GLN A 34 2.88 -1.76 -38.80
C GLN A 34 2.97 -0.55 -37.86
N VAL A 35 3.36 0.62 -38.38
CA VAL A 35 3.46 1.85 -37.58
C VAL A 35 2.07 2.29 -37.08
N GLU A 36 1.05 2.19 -37.92
CA GLU A 36 -0.34 2.50 -37.55
C GLU A 36 -0.83 1.58 -36.44
N PHE A 37 -0.67 0.26 -36.60
CA PHE A 37 -1.01 -0.72 -35.58
C PHE A 37 -0.30 -0.47 -34.24
N LEU A 38 1.01 -0.20 -34.28
CA LEU A 38 1.79 0.08 -33.07
C LEU A 38 1.34 1.38 -32.41
N SER A 39 0.95 2.39 -33.19
CA SER A 39 0.43 3.65 -32.65
C SER A 39 -0.89 3.46 -31.93
N GLU A 40 -1.84 2.73 -32.53
CA GLU A 40 -3.11 2.37 -31.88
C GLU A 40 -2.89 1.56 -30.60
N LEU A 41 -1.93 0.62 -30.62
CA LEU A 41 -1.58 -0.17 -29.44
C LEU A 41 -1.02 0.71 -28.31
N ILE A 42 -0.13 1.66 -28.64
CA ILE A 42 0.42 2.60 -27.67
C ILE A 42 -0.68 3.49 -27.09
N GLU A 43 -1.59 4.00 -27.91
CA GLU A 43 -2.73 4.81 -27.45
C GLU A 43 -3.64 4.02 -26.50
N SER A 44 -3.95 2.77 -26.85
CA SER A 44 -4.74 1.88 -26.00
C SER A 44 -4.06 1.61 -24.65
N GLN A 45 -2.74 1.33 -24.67
CA GLN A 45 -1.97 1.12 -23.46
C GLN A 45 -1.88 2.37 -22.59
N ASN A 46 -1.70 3.55 -23.20
CA ASN A 46 -1.69 4.83 -22.49
C ASN A 46 -3.03 5.10 -21.81
N LEU A 47 -4.15 4.84 -22.49
CA LEU A 47 -5.47 4.97 -21.90
C LEU A 47 -5.66 4.01 -20.71
N HIS A 48 -5.19 2.76 -20.86
CA HIS A 48 -5.23 1.78 -19.79
C HIS A 48 -4.40 2.20 -18.57
N LEU A 49 -3.19 2.69 -18.78
CA LEU A 49 -2.32 3.22 -17.74
C LEU A 49 -2.97 4.40 -17.01
N HIS A 50 -3.52 5.35 -17.75
CA HIS A 50 -4.21 6.50 -17.17
C HIS A 50 -5.39 6.06 -16.30
N HIS A 51 -6.21 5.11 -16.78
CA HIS A 51 -7.31 4.56 -16.01
C HIS A 51 -6.82 3.88 -14.71
N LYS A 52 -5.76 3.07 -14.79
CA LYS A 52 -5.18 2.42 -13.61
C LYS A 52 -4.63 3.43 -12.61
N GLN A 53 -4.00 4.50 -13.09
CA GLN A 53 -3.48 5.56 -12.24
C GLN A 53 -4.61 6.31 -11.52
N HIS A 54 -5.74 6.55 -12.18
CA HIS A 54 -6.93 7.11 -11.54
C HIS A 54 -7.47 6.18 -10.44
N GLN A 55 -7.60 4.88 -10.72
CA GLN A 55 -8.07 3.90 -9.72
C GLN A 55 -7.17 3.87 -8.48
N LEU A 56 -5.85 3.98 -8.66
CA LEU A 56 -4.91 4.05 -7.54
C LEU A 56 -5.10 5.31 -6.70
N GLN A 57 -5.32 6.47 -7.34
CA GLN A 57 -5.56 7.72 -6.64
C GLN A 57 -6.86 7.69 -5.82
N GLU A 58 -7.93 7.10 -6.37
CA GLU A 58 -9.20 6.93 -5.65
C GLU A 58 -9.01 6.04 -4.42
N LEU A 59 -8.35 4.88 -4.58
CA LEU A 59 -8.07 3.96 -3.48
C LEU A 59 -7.16 4.59 -2.41
N GLU A 60 -6.17 5.38 -2.81
CA GLU A 60 -5.30 6.08 -1.86
C GLU A 60 -6.07 7.12 -1.03
N GLN A 61 -7.00 7.84 -1.66
CA GLN A 61 -7.87 8.78 -0.96
C GLN A 61 -8.83 8.08 0.00
N GLU A 62 -9.46 6.99 -0.44
CA GLU A 62 -10.34 6.18 0.41
C GLU A 62 -9.59 5.63 1.62
N LEU A 63 -8.41 5.02 1.39
CA LEU A 63 -7.56 4.49 2.46
C LEU A 63 -7.18 5.59 3.46
N LYS A 64 -6.81 6.78 2.98
CA LYS A 64 -6.47 7.91 3.83
C LYS A 64 -7.66 8.38 4.65
N ALA A 65 -8.85 8.41 4.07
CA ALA A 65 -10.09 8.75 4.77
C ALA A 65 -10.42 7.72 5.86
N THR A 66 -10.44 6.43 5.52
CA THR A 66 -10.71 5.35 6.47
C THR A 66 -9.68 5.32 7.60
N ASN A 67 -8.39 5.51 7.30
CA ASN A 67 -7.35 5.54 8.32
C ASN A 67 -7.53 6.74 9.28
N LYS A 68 -7.91 7.90 8.74
CA LYS A 68 -8.25 9.07 9.57
C LYS A 68 -9.45 8.78 10.48
N GLU A 69 -10.52 8.20 9.95
CA GLU A 69 -11.70 7.81 10.74
C GLU A 69 -11.34 6.82 11.84
N LEU A 70 -10.54 5.79 11.53
CA LEU A 70 -10.07 4.82 12.52
C LEU A 70 -9.21 5.48 13.60
N SER A 71 -8.30 6.38 13.22
CA SER A 71 -7.48 7.12 14.18
C SER A 71 -8.32 8.01 15.09
N GLU A 72 -9.35 8.67 14.55
CA GLU A 72 -10.28 9.50 15.33
C GLU A 72 -11.09 8.65 16.31
N LEU A 73 -11.60 7.49 15.87
CA LEU A 73 -12.30 6.52 16.72
C LEU A 73 -11.42 6.01 17.86
N VAL A 74 -10.19 5.58 17.56
CA VAL A 74 -9.23 5.13 18.59
C VAL A 74 -8.92 6.26 19.58
N THR A 75 -8.78 7.50 19.10
CA THR A 75 -8.51 8.65 19.98
C THR A 75 -9.71 8.95 20.89
N LEU A 76 -10.93 8.78 20.40
CA LEU A 76 -12.17 8.95 21.17
C LEU A 76 -12.35 7.83 22.20
N GLU A 77 -12.21 6.57 21.80
CA GLU A 77 -12.40 5.40 22.67
C GLU A 77 -11.29 5.26 23.71
N CYS A 78 -10.03 5.44 23.31
CA CYS A 78 -8.86 5.38 24.18
C CYS A 78 -8.45 6.75 24.76
N SER A 79 -9.37 7.71 24.80
CA SER A 79 -9.09 9.01 25.40
C SER A 79 -8.59 8.81 26.84
N PRO A 80 -7.42 9.36 27.22
CA PRO A 80 -6.92 9.27 28.60
C PRO A 80 -7.95 9.75 29.63
N GLN A 81 -8.84 10.66 29.24
CA GLN A 81 -9.94 11.15 30.06
C GLN A 81 -10.99 10.07 30.37
N SER A 82 -11.38 9.25 29.39
CA SER A 82 -12.39 8.20 29.56
C SER A 82 -11.85 7.08 30.46
N THR A 83 -10.62 6.65 30.20
CA THR A 83 -9.89 5.68 31.02
C THR A 83 -9.68 6.20 32.45
N PHE A 84 -9.28 7.47 32.62
CA PHE A 84 -9.12 8.08 33.94
C PHE A 84 -10.44 8.14 34.73
N PHE A 85 -11.55 8.52 34.09
CA PHE A 85 -12.85 8.59 34.75
C PHE A 85 -13.30 7.20 35.21
N GLN A 86 -13.18 6.18 34.34
CA GLN A 86 -13.51 4.79 34.70
C GLN A 86 -12.61 4.27 35.83
N ALA A 87 -11.29 4.50 35.73
CA ALA A 87 -10.35 4.10 36.77
C ALA A 87 -10.66 4.79 38.11
N LYS A 88 -11.05 6.07 38.09
CA LYS A 88 -11.46 6.83 39.29
C LYS A 88 -12.72 6.26 39.94
N GLU A 89 -13.75 5.93 39.16
CA GLU A 89 -14.98 5.33 39.69
C GLU A 89 -14.74 3.92 40.25
N ILE A 90 -13.88 3.13 39.62
CA ILE A 90 -13.44 1.83 40.13
C ILE A 90 -12.62 2.01 41.42
N ALA A 91 -11.71 2.97 41.49
CA ALA A 91 -10.96 3.27 42.71
C ALA A 91 -11.90 3.65 43.87
N LYS A 92 -12.93 4.48 43.64
CA LYS A 92 -13.95 4.78 44.65
C LYS A 92 -14.70 3.53 45.12
N THR A 93 -15.03 2.62 44.20
CA THR A 93 -15.71 1.36 44.52
C THR A 93 -14.79 0.45 45.33
N ILE A 94 -13.52 0.36 44.95
CA ILE A 94 -12.48 -0.40 45.66
C ILE A 94 -12.33 0.09 47.10
N LEU A 95 -12.25 1.41 47.31
CA LEU A 95 -12.12 2.02 48.64
C LEU A 95 -13.30 1.69 49.58
N LYS A 96 -14.49 1.45 49.02
CA LYS A 96 -15.68 1.03 49.78
C LYS A 96 -15.78 -0.49 49.95
N SER A 97 -15.00 -1.25 49.19
CA SER A 97 -15.07 -2.71 49.16
C SER A 97 -14.17 -3.36 50.21
N LYS A 98 -14.50 -4.59 50.62
CA LYS A 98 -13.62 -5.44 51.45
C LYS A 98 -12.71 -6.35 50.60
N LYS A 99 -12.45 -6.00 49.33
CA LYS A 99 -11.63 -6.83 48.44
C LYS A 99 -10.16 -6.84 48.90
N SER A 100 -9.45 -7.91 48.56
CA SER A 100 -8.01 -7.98 48.79
C SER A 100 -7.26 -6.97 47.91
N VAL A 101 -6.16 -6.42 48.41
CA VAL A 101 -5.35 -5.41 47.71
C VAL A 101 -4.95 -5.88 46.31
N ASN A 102 -4.50 -7.13 46.18
CA ASN A 102 -4.10 -7.69 44.88
C ASN A 102 -5.28 -7.72 43.89
N LYS A 103 -6.48 -8.12 44.33
CA LYS A 103 -7.66 -8.15 43.46
C LYS A 103 -8.07 -6.74 43.03
N SER A 104 -8.03 -5.79 43.96
CA SER A 104 -8.32 -4.39 43.69
C SER A 104 -7.33 -3.75 42.72
N VAL A 105 -6.04 -4.02 42.87
CA VAL A 105 -5.00 -3.49 41.96
C VAL A 105 -5.11 -4.13 40.57
N ALA A 106 -5.37 -5.45 40.50
CA ALA A 106 -5.58 -6.14 39.23
C ALA A 106 -6.81 -5.58 38.47
N GLU A 107 -7.93 -5.35 39.15
CA GLU A 107 -9.12 -4.72 38.57
C GLU A 107 -8.81 -3.31 38.04
N LEU A 108 -8.05 -2.50 38.79
CA LEU A 108 -7.69 -1.14 38.39
C LEU A 108 -6.75 -1.12 37.18
N LEU A 109 -5.72 -1.98 37.18
CA LEU A 109 -4.76 -2.09 36.07
C LEU A 109 -5.45 -2.59 34.79
N THR A 110 -6.41 -3.50 34.93
CA THR A 110 -7.18 -4.01 33.79
C THR A 110 -7.93 -2.89 33.07
N VAL A 111 -8.48 -1.93 33.82
CA VAL A 111 -9.20 -0.79 33.25
C VAL A 111 -8.26 0.25 32.65
N ILE A 112 -7.10 0.49 33.29
CA ILE A 112 -6.12 1.47 32.80
C ILE A 112 -5.47 1.01 31.49
N TYR A 113 -5.12 -0.28 31.39
CA TYR A 113 -4.37 -0.81 30.25
C TYR A 113 -5.22 -1.61 29.27
N GLY A 114 -6.52 -1.81 29.54
CA GLY A 114 -7.42 -2.61 28.72
C GLY A 114 -7.06 -4.11 28.66
N GLN A 115 -6.11 -4.57 29.49
CA GLN A 115 -5.59 -5.93 29.48
C GLN A 115 -5.89 -6.62 30.80
N GLN A 116 -6.46 -7.82 30.75
CA GLN A 116 -6.80 -8.57 31.95
C GLN A 116 -5.55 -8.93 32.76
N VAL A 117 -5.46 -8.43 33.99
CA VAL A 117 -4.39 -8.74 34.94
C VAL A 117 -4.89 -9.75 35.95
N LYS A 118 -4.13 -10.83 36.18
CA LYS A 118 -4.47 -11.83 37.20
C LYS A 118 -3.93 -11.38 38.57
N PRO A 119 -4.71 -11.45 39.66
CA PRO A 119 -4.24 -11.06 41.00
C PRO A 119 -2.99 -11.82 41.48
N GLU A 120 -2.77 -13.02 40.96
CA GLU A 120 -1.63 -13.90 41.26
C GLU A 120 -0.31 -13.39 40.66
N GLU A 121 -0.38 -12.59 39.59
CA GLU A 121 0.80 -11.97 38.95
C GLU A 121 1.37 -10.81 39.81
N LEU A 122 0.56 -10.25 40.69
CA LEU A 122 0.92 -9.15 41.57
C LEU A 122 1.62 -9.65 42.84
N GLN A 123 2.92 -9.96 42.69
CA GLN A 123 3.76 -10.36 43.83
C GLN A 123 4.05 -9.17 44.75
N LYS A 124 4.03 -9.41 46.07
CA LYS A 124 4.45 -8.41 47.06
C LYS A 124 5.96 -8.24 46.99
N ILE A 125 6.43 -7.04 46.67
CA ILE A 125 7.84 -6.68 46.86
C ILE A 125 8.05 -6.47 48.37
N ASN A 126 8.57 -7.49 49.06
CA ASN A 126 9.00 -7.33 50.45
C ASN A 126 10.26 -6.46 50.46
N ARG A 127 10.16 -5.23 50.96
CA ARG A 127 11.34 -4.43 51.30
C ARG A 127 12.15 -5.22 52.33
N VAL A 128 13.28 -5.79 51.89
CA VAL A 128 14.28 -6.35 52.78
C VAL A 128 14.76 -5.19 53.65
N LYS A 129 14.42 -5.22 54.94
CA LYS A 129 15.05 -4.34 55.93
C LYS A 129 16.52 -4.74 55.97
N THR A 130 17.38 -3.97 55.31
CA THR A 130 18.82 -4.04 55.55
C THR A 130 19.06 -3.62 57.00
N SER A 131 19.07 -4.61 57.90
CA SER A 131 19.73 -4.46 59.19
C SER A 131 21.22 -4.39 58.88
N VAL A 132 21.75 -3.18 58.81
CA VAL A 132 23.20 -2.96 58.78
C VAL A 132 23.70 -3.35 60.17
N TRP A 133 24.52 -4.39 60.21
CA TRP A 133 25.10 -4.96 61.42
C TRP A 133 25.95 -3.91 62.13
N SER A 134 25.68 -3.72 63.43
CA SER A 134 26.60 -3.08 64.35
C SER A 134 27.86 -3.94 64.48
N ARG A 135 29.02 -3.35 64.21
CA ARG A 135 30.29 -3.72 64.83
C ARG A 135 30.94 -2.44 65.33
#